data_AF-A0A6G7Z147-F1
#
_entry.id   AF-A0A6G7Z147-F1
#
_cell.length_a   1.000
_cell.length_b   1.000
_cell.length_c   1.000
_cell.angle_alpha   90.00
_cell.angle_beta   90.00
_cell.angle_gamma   90.00
#
_symmetry.space_group_name_H-M   'P 1'
#
loop_
_entity.id
_entity.type
_entity.pdbx_description
1 polymer ?
#
loop_
_entity_poly.entity_id
_entity_poly.type
_entity_poly.pdbx_seq_one_letter_code
_entity_poly.pdbx_strand_id
1 'polypeptide(L)'
;MKSYRVLVLMVLCVSIAAGWFSLARSNATLTGEYDSRLAAGRAAAEIGATREVQEQMRAALAIRPSFEVANELAVYLRDNAPQDMYVDELEKLVAGYPNRPEGYEMLVAAHTKAEEWPEAYAVLEAAAAREVVSTALTTERTGLAYRYRLAPTPYPEITPYTRYDVATILDGSEWAYVNAKGTTLDGRFDVVSPYWNGERAVVVEGLPRFVDDKGQTTYVATRAGYAGYGIYADGLFDATLKDGTATFLTDAFRPAFGDTVYEEVTTFVGGLAGAKQGGAWSVLDRGGKVVGSGYAAVAVDESRILVGQDRYFAKVGESFQMFDMAGSRVGDGAYEDARPFDASGPAAVKVGGDWGFVGTDGSMVVAPAFEDARSFANGLAAVRTGGLWGYVDSAGKLVIPATFRDATRFSSEGTALVLTDAASTPAMLLDLDSPTASPSPDGAATPAPTATGTAAADATSDPAGTPADPGATSDPSLPTTPAPGEAPRVEETPGWRLLELVRFK
;
A
#
# COMPACT_ATOMS: atom_id res chain seq x y z
N MET A 1 16.33 62.63 55.33
CA MET A 1 16.45 61.80 54.11
C MET A 1 17.07 60.42 54.33
N LYS A 2 18.13 60.25 55.16
CA LYS A 2 18.73 58.92 55.43
C LYS A 2 17.79 57.92 56.12
N SER A 3 17.02 58.34 57.12
CA SER A 3 16.11 57.44 57.87
C SER A 3 14.92 56.94 57.05
N TYR A 4 14.45 57.71 56.06
CA TYR A 4 13.33 57.30 55.19
C TYR A 4 13.75 56.22 54.18
N ARG A 5 15.00 56.27 53.68
CA ARG A 5 15.55 55.23 52.80
C ARG A 5 15.70 53.89 53.54
N VAL A 6 16.12 53.91 54.80
CA VAL A 6 16.21 52.72 55.65
C VAL A 6 14.84 52.13 55.95
N LEU A 7 13.84 52.97 56.24
CA LEU A 7 12.46 52.54 56.47
C LEU A 7 11.84 51.88 55.22
N VAL A 8 12.02 52.49 54.04
CA VAL A 8 11.52 51.94 52.77
C VAL A 8 12.19 50.61 52.44
N LEU A 9 13.50 50.48 52.67
CA LEU A 9 14.23 49.21 52.51
C LEU A 9 13.74 48.14 53.48
N MET A 10 13.48 48.48 54.75
CA MET A 10 12.93 47.54 55.73
C MET A 10 11.54 47.05 55.33
N VAL A 11 10.64 47.95 54.91
CA VAL A 11 9.29 47.59 54.46
C VAL A 11 9.35 46.71 53.22
N LEU A 12 10.21 47.03 52.24
CA LEU A 12 10.40 46.21 51.05
C LEU A 12 10.91 44.80 51.39
N CYS A 13 11.91 44.69 52.28
CA CYS A 13 12.42 43.40 52.73
C CYS A 13 11.34 42.58 53.45
N VAL A 14 10.49 43.21 54.28
CA VAL A 14 9.38 42.54 54.95
C VAL A 14 8.30 42.08 53.96
N SER A 15 7.96 42.90 52.96
CA SER A 15 6.99 42.52 51.91
C SER A 15 7.51 41.38 51.04
N ILE A 16 8.79 41.39 50.68
CA ILE A 16 9.43 40.29 49.96
C ILE A 16 9.42 39.03 50.83
N ALA A 17 9.84 39.10 52.10
CA ALA A 17 9.83 37.96 53.02
C ALA A 17 8.42 37.38 53.25
N ALA A 18 7.40 38.24 53.39
CA ALA A 18 6.01 37.84 53.50
C ALA A 18 5.50 37.16 52.21
N GLY A 19 5.92 37.66 51.04
CA GLY A 19 5.65 37.04 49.74
C GLY A 19 6.26 35.64 49.62
N TRP A 20 7.53 35.48 49.99
CA TRP A 20 8.21 34.18 50.02
C TRP A 20 7.58 33.21 51.02
N PHE A 21 7.18 33.68 52.20
CA PHE A 21 6.50 32.85 53.21
C PHE A 21 5.12 32.40 52.75
N SER A 22 4.35 33.28 52.11
CA SER A 22 3.05 32.94 51.51
C SER A 22 3.19 31.90 50.40
N LEU A 23 4.16 32.09 49.51
CA LEU A 23 4.47 31.13 48.42
C LEU A 23 4.92 29.77 48.99
N ALA A 24 5.79 29.76 50.00
CA ALA A 24 6.25 28.55 50.65
C ALA A 24 5.10 27.79 51.34
N ARG A 25 4.20 28.50 52.03
CA ARG A 25 3.03 27.89 52.67
C ARG A 25 2.03 27.36 51.64
N SER A 26 1.82 28.08 50.55
CA SER A 26 0.98 27.64 49.43
C SER A 26 1.53 26.37 48.79
N ASN A 27 2.84 26.34 48.51
CA ASN A 27 3.51 25.17 47.93
C ASN A 27 3.50 23.95 48.88
N ALA A 28 3.67 24.16 50.18
CA ALA A 28 3.57 23.09 51.17
C ALA A 28 2.15 22.50 51.25
N THR A 29 1.12 23.35 51.15
CA THR A 29 -0.29 22.91 51.15
C THR A 29 -0.62 22.11 49.89
N LEU A 30 -0.20 22.58 48.71
CA LEU A 30 -0.39 21.86 47.44
C LEU A 30 0.36 20.53 47.41
N THR A 31 1.55 20.46 48.00
CA THR A 31 2.31 19.20 48.09
C THR A 31 1.60 18.18 48.98
N GLY A 32 1.08 18.61 50.14
CA GLY A 32 0.30 17.73 51.02
C GLY A 32 -1.00 17.25 50.38
N GLU A 33 -1.70 18.10 49.61
CA GLU A 33 -2.89 17.69 48.87
C GLU A 33 -2.55 16.68 47.77
N TYR A 34 -1.50 16.92 46.98
CA TYR A 34 -1.01 15.99 45.96
C TYR A 34 -0.72 14.60 46.54
N ASP A 35 0.07 14.52 47.61
CA ASP A 35 0.44 13.25 48.25
C ASP A 35 -0.79 12.53 48.81
N SER A 36 -1.73 13.27 49.40
CA SER A 36 -2.99 12.71 49.92
C SER A 36 -3.86 12.12 48.80
N ARG A 37 -3.93 12.78 47.64
CA ARG A 37 -4.69 12.31 46.48
C ARG A 37 -4.08 11.03 45.90
N LEU A 38 -2.75 10.96 45.77
CA LEU A 38 -2.08 9.73 45.33
C LEU A 38 -2.30 8.57 46.29
N ALA A 39 -2.20 8.81 47.60
CA ALA A 39 -2.43 7.79 48.61
C ALA A 39 -3.88 7.26 48.54
N ALA A 40 -4.86 8.15 48.38
CA ALA A 40 -6.27 7.75 48.21
C ALA A 40 -6.49 6.94 46.93
N GLY A 41 -5.92 7.37 45.80
CA GLY A 41 -6.02 6.65 44.53
C GLY A 41 -5.40 5.25 44.58
N ARG A 42 -4.23 5.10 45.22
CA ARG A 42 -3.59 3.79 45.39
C ARG A 42 -4.35 2.88 46.35
N ALA A 43 -4.90 3.42 47.45
CA ALA A 43 -5.77 2.65 48.35
C ALA A 43 -7.06 2.19 47.64
N ALA A 44 -7.63 3.03 46.79
CA ALA A 44 -8.76 2.65 45.94
C ALA A 44 -8.40 1.54 44.94
N ALA A 45 -7.17 1.51 44.44
CA ALA A 45 -6.67 0.47 43.54
C ALA A 45 -6.57 -0.89 44.25
N GLU A 46 -6.17 -0.92 45.52
CA GLU A 46 -6.11 -2.16 46.32
C GLU A 46 -7.48 -2.84 46.48
N ILE A 47 -8.57 -2.07 46.44
CA ILE A 47 -9.95 -2.57 46.56
C ILE A 47 -10.69 -2.63 45.21
N GLY A 48 -10.01 -2.36 44.09
CA GLY A 48 -10.59 -2.40 42.75
C GLY A 48 -11.62 -1.30 42.45
N ALA A 49 -11.59 -0.18 43.19
CA ALA A 49 -12.52 0.94 43.01
C ALA A 49 -12.11 1.83 41.82
N THR A 50 -12.17 1.31 40.60
CA THR A 50 -11.59 1.91 39.38
C THR A 50 -11.96 3.38 39.15
N ARG A 51 -13.22 3.79 39.35
CA ARG A 51 -13.62 5.20 39.20
C ARG A 51 -12.95 6.13 40.21
N GLU A 52 -12.81 5.67 41.45
CA GLU A 52 -12.16 6.43 42.51
C GLU A 52 -10.65 6.53 42.28
N VAL A 53 -10.03 5.46 41.76
CA VAL A 53 -8.62 5.50 41.32
C VAL A 53 -8.42 6.61 40.28
N GLN A 54 -9.23 6.61 39.23
CA GLN A 54 -9.13 7.62 38.16
C GLN A 54 -9.36 9.03 38.70
N GLU A 55 -10.39 9.24 39.52
CA GLU A 55 -10.70 10.55 40.09
C GLU A 55 -9.54 11.10 40.95
N GLN A 56 -9.04 10.30 41.90
CA GLN A 56 -7.98 10.76 42.80
C GLN A 56 -6.65 10.96 42.08
N MET A 57 -6.27 10.06 41.17
CA MET A 57 -5.03 10.20 40.39
C MET A 57 -5.10 11.40 39.43
N ARG A 58 -6.24 11.66 38.78
CA ARG A 58 -6.45 12.86 37.95
C ARG A 58 -6.41 14.14 38.77
N ALA A 59 -7.00 14.14 39.97
CA ALA A 59 -6.92 15.27 40.88
C ALA A 59 -5.47 15.56 41.31
N ALA A 60 -4.67 14.51 41.56
CA ALA A 60 -3.24 14.66 41.82
C ALA A 60 -2.50 15.26 40.61
N LEU A 61 -2.75 14.74 39.41
CA LEU A 61 -2.15 15.23 38.16
C LEU A 61 -2.50 16.69 37.84
N ALA A 62 -3.70 17.15 38.24
CA ALA A 62 -4.12 18.54 38.10
C ALA A 62 -3.34 19.49 39.03
N ILE A 63 -2.90 19.00 40.20
CA ILE A 63 -2.05 19.76 41.13
C ILE A 63 -0.60 19.78 40.64
N ARG A 64 -0.09 18.61 40.25
CA ARG A 64 1.28 18.44 39.77
C ARG A 64 1.31 17.40 38.65
N PRO A 65 1.47 17.83 37.38
CA PRO A 65 1.66 16.92 36.27
C PRO A 65 2.90 16.04 36.49
N SER A 66 2.74 14.72 36.40
CA SER A 66 3.82 13.73 36.41
C SER A 66 3.49 12.62 35.42
N PHE A 67 4.46 12.31 34.57
CA PHE A 67 4.34 11.21 33.62
C PHE A 67 4.21 9.88 34.35
N GLU A 68 4.98 9.70 35.43
CA GLU A 68 5.02 8.48 36.21
C GLU A 68 3.64 8.16 36.81
N VAL A 69 2.95 9.16 37.35
CA VAL A 69 1.59 9.01 37.89
C VAL A 69 0.56 8.79 36.78
N ALA A 70 0.67 9.51 35.66
CA ALA A 70 -0.25 9.33 34.53
C ALA A 70 -0.10 7.93 33.90
N ASN A 71 1.14 7.44 33.80
CA ASN A 71 1.45 6.09 33.33
C ASN A 71 0.99 5.03 34.34
N GLU A 72 1.15 5.27 35.65
CA GLU A 72 0.61 4.39 36.71
C GLU A 72 -0.91 4.23 36.56
N LEU A 73 -1.63 5.33 36.36
CA LEU A 73 -3.08 5.32 36.11
C LEU A 73 -3.44 4.52 34.85
N ALA A 74 -2.77 4.82 33.72
CA ALA A 74 -3.02 4.11 32.46
C ALA A 74 -2.79 2.59 32.59
N VAL A 75 -1.69 2.17 33.23
CA VAL A 75 -1.38 0.75 33.48
C VAL A 75 -2.43 0.09 34.37
N TYR A 76 -2.92 0.79 35.40
CA TYR A 76 -4.01 0.27 36.23
C TYR A 76 -5.30 0.07 35.41
N LEU A 77 -5.68 1.06 34.59
CA LEU A 77 -6.92 1.01 33.81
C LEU A 77 -6.89 -0.09 32.73
N ARG A 78 -5.73 -0.40 32.15
CA ARG A 78 -5.58 -1.45 31.12
C ARG A 78 -6.26 -2.76 31.51
N ASP A 79 -6.13 -3.15 32.78
CA ASP A 79 -6.59 -4.45 33.27
C ASP A 79 -7.87 -4.33 34.13
N ASN A 80 -8.29 -3.11 34.52
CA ASN A 80 -9.34 -2.88 35.52
C ASN A 80 -10.48 -1.95 35.05
N ALA A 81 -10.43 -1.44 33.81
CA ALA A 81 -11.41 -0.52 33.26
C ALA A 81 -12.01 -1.00 31.94
N PRO A 82 -13.22 -0.54 31.58
CA PRO A 82 -13.74 -0.64 30.23
C PRO A 82 -12.77 -0.06 29.18
N GLN A 83 -12.77 -0.62 27.97
CA GLN A 83 -11.84 -0.28 26.90
C GLN A 83 -11.89 1.21 26.51
N ASP A 84 -13.08 1.80 26.44
CA ASP A 84 -13.29 3.22 26.13
C ASP A 84 -12.66 4.14 27.18
N MET A 85 -12.81 3.82 28.47
CA MET A 85 -12.17 4.54 29.57
C MET A 85 -10.64 4.44 29.52
N TYR A 86 -10.11 3.27 29.16
CA TYR A 86 -8.69 3.06 29.00
C TYR A 86 -8.13 3.88 27.82
N VAL A 87 -8.77 3.82 26.64
CA VAL A 87 -8.36 4.59 25.45
C VAL A 87 -8.41 6.10 25.71
N ASP A 88 -9.47 6.62 26.33
CA ASP A 88 -9.58 8.04 26.71
C ASP A 88 -8.44 8.48 27.67
N GLU A 89 -8.03 7.60 28.59
CA GLU A 89 -6.89 7.89 29.46
C GLU A 89 -5.56 7.92 28.68
N LEU A 90 -5.36 6.97 27.75
CA LEU A 90 -4.18 6.90 26.90
C LEU A 90 -4.04 8.11 25.97
N GLU A 91 -5.13 8.57 25.36
CA GLU A 91 -5.14 9.80 24.54
C GLU A 91 -4.69 11.01 25.36
N LYS A 92 -5.17 11.12 26.62
CA LYS A 92 -4.75 12.17 27.55
C LYS A 92 -3.30 12.02 28.01
N LEU A 93 -2.79 10.80 28.16
CA LEU A 93 -1.38 10.53 28.45
C LEU A 93 -0.49 10.99 27.29
N VAL A 94 -0.84 10.63 26.05
CA VAL A 94 -0.13 11.04 24.84
C VAL A 94 -0.17 12.57 24.67
N ALA A 95 -1.32 13.19 24.90
CA ALA A 95 -1.46 14.64 24.81
C ALA A 95 -0.66 15.39 25.88
N GLY A 96 -0.60 14.87 27.11
CA GLY A 96 0.14 15.47 28.23
C GLY A 96 1.65 15.27 28.13
N TYR A 97 2.10 14.19 27.51
CA TYR A 97 3.52 13.80 27.43
C TYR A 97 3.90 13.35 26.01
N PRO A 98 3.84 14.25 25.01
CA PRO A 98 3.95 13.90 23.59
C PRO A 98 5.33 13.38 23.16
N ASN A 99 6.35 13.47 24.01
CA ASN A 99 7.70 12.98 23.73
C ASN A 99 8.01 11.63 24.40
N ARG A 100 7.00 10.99 25.03
CA ARG A 100 7.13 9.73 25.76
C ARG A 100 6.55 8.58 24.95
N PRO A 101 7.36 7.58 24.55
CA PRO A 101 6.89 6.50 23.69
C PRO A 101 5.84 5.60 24.36
N GLU A 102 5.87 5.44 25.67
CA GLU A 102 5.05 4.46 26.40
C GLU A 102 3.54 4.69 26.19
N GLY A 103 3.11 5.96 26.14
CA GLY A 103 1.72 6.30 25.86
C GLY A 103 1.28 5.91 24.45
N TYR A 104 2.14 6.17 23.45
CA TYR A 104 1.91 5.74 22.07
C TYR A 104 1.89 4.22 21.95
N GLU A 105 2.84 3.53 22.58
CA GLU A 105 2.93 2.06 22.54
C GLU A 105 1.65 1.40 23.07
N MET A 106 1.15 1.87 24.21
CA MET A 106 -0.09 1.36 24.80
C MET A 106 -1.31 1.67 23.94
N LEU A 107 -1.36 2.86 23.33
CA LEU A 107 -2.50 3.30 22.51
C LEU A 107 -2.56 2.55 21.18
N VAL A 108 -1.41 2.37 20.52
CA VAL A 108 -1.29 1.50 19.34
C VAL A 108 -1.71 0.08 19.69
N ALA A 109 -1.20 -0.49 20.79
CA ALA A 109 -1.56 -1.84 21.21
C ALA A 109 -3.07 -1.97 21.51
N ALA A 110 -3.70 -0.94 22.09
CA ALA A 110 -5.13 -0.92 22.37
C ALA A 110 -5.96 -0.99 21.09
N HIS A 111 -5.66 -0.14 20.10
CA HIS A 111 -6.35 -0.14 18.81
C HIS A 111 -6.05 -1.40 17.97
N THR A 112 -4.80 -1.86 17.94
CA THR A 112 -4.40 -3.12 17.28
C THR A 112 -5.18 -4.31 17.86
N LYS A 113 -5.36 -4.38 19.19
CA LYS A 113 -6.14 -5.45 19.83
C LYS A 113 -7.64 -5.36 19.53
N ALA A 114 -8.17 -4.15 19.34
CA ALA A 114 -9.55 -3.89 18.97
C ALA A 114 -9.81 -4.04 17.46
N GLU A 115 -8.78 -4.33 16.67
CA GLU A 115 -8.82 -4.36 15.20
C GLU A 115 -9.20 -3.01 14.57
N GLU A 116 -8.93 -1.92 15.29
CA GLU A 116 -9.11 -0.52 14.89
C GLU A 116 -7.84 -0.02 14.16
N TRP A 117 -7.59 -0.59 12.99
CA TRP A 117 -6.34 -0.37 12.24
C TRP A 117 -6.09 1.09 11.83
N PRO A 118 -7.09 1.85 11.33
CA PRO A 118 -6.90 3.27 11.01
C PRO A 118 -6.44 4.10 12.22
N GLU A 119 -7.02 3.84 13.39
CA GLU A 119 -6.72 4.51 14.64
C GLU A 119 -5.31 4.15 15.14
N ALA A 120 -4.95 2.86 15.12
CA ALA A 120 -3.61 2.40 15.45
C ALA A 120 -2.54 3.07 14.59
N TYR A 121 -2.81 3.22 13.29
CA TYR A 121 -1.90 3.88 12.36
C TYR A 121 -1.80 5.39 12.60
N ALA A 122 -2.92 6.09 12.81
CA ALA A 122 -2.93 7.51 13.10
C ALA A 122 -2.06 7.86 14.33
N VAL A 123 -2.05 6.97 15.32
CA VAL A 123 -1.21 7.10 16.52
C VAL A 123 0.28 6.90 16.18
N LEU A 124 0.63 5.93 15.34
CA LEU A 124 1.99 5.72 14.86
C LEU A 124 2.52 6.92 14.06
N GLU A 125 1.71 7.51 13.19
CA GLU A 125 2.08 8.72 12.45
C GLU A 125 2.21 9.93 13.38
N ALA A 126 1.32 10.06 14.36
CA ALA A 126 1.43 11.10 15.37
C ALA A 126 2.72 10.98 16.21
N ALA A 127 3.20 9.76 16.47
CA ALA A 127 4.48 9.50 17.13
C ALA A 127 5.65 9.85 16.20
N ALA A 128 5.62 9.40 14.94
CA ALA A 128 6.65 9.63 13.94
C ALA A 128 6.83 11.13 13.63
N ALA A 129 5.73 11.88 13.48
CA ALA A 129 5.73 13.32 13.26
C ALA A 129 6.35 14.12 14.43
N ARG A 130 6.43 13.49 15.62
CA ARG A 130 7.07 14.05 16.82
C ARG A 130 8.46 13.46 17.08
N GLU A 131 8.98 12.67 16.14
CA GLU A 131 10.26 11.97 16.25
C GLU A 131 10.33 11.03 17.48
N VAL A 132 9.18 10.55 17.95
CA VAL A 132 9.09 9.58 19.05
C VAL A 132 9.33 8.19 18.49
N VAL A 133 10.43 7.58 18.93
CA VAL A 133 10.87 6.27 18.43
C VAL A 133 11.07 5.29 19.58
N SER A 134 10.61 4.06 19.37
CA SER A 134 10.91 2.91 20.21
C SER A 134 10.93 1.63 19.38
N THR A 135 11.50 0.56 19.93
CA THR A 135 11.50 -0.76 19.29
C THR A 135 10.07 -1.28 19.07
N ALA A 136 9.18 -1.06 20.04
CA ALA A 136 7.79 -1.49 19.95
C ALA A 136 7.04 -0.72 18.86
N LEU A 137 7.11 0.62 18.84
CA LEU A 137 6.47 1.45 17.80
C LEU A 137 7.00 1.12 16.39
N THR A 138 8.31 0.89 16.28
CA THR A 138 8.92 0.50 14.99
C THR A 138 8.38 -0.87 14.54
N THR A 139 8.26 -1.82 15.45
CA THR A 139 7.76 -3.17 15.15
C THR A 139 6.29 -3.14 14.72
N GLU A 140 5.43 -2.44 15.47
CA GLU A 140 4.01 -2.28 15.13
C GLU A 140 3.83 -1.56 13.79
N ARG A 141 4.59 -0.48 13.55
CA ARG A 141 4.58 0.23 12.26
C ARG A 141 4.95 -0.68 11.10
N THR A 142 6.01 -1.47 11.24
CA THR A 142 6.40 -2.44 10.21
C THR A 142 5.33 -3.52 10.03
N GLY A 143 4.69 -3.99 11.10
CA GLY A 143 3.62 -4.98 11.03
C GLY A 143 2.35 -4.47 10.33
N LEU A 144 1.97 -3.23 10.58
CA LEU A 144 0.79 -2.60 9.97
C LEU A 144 1.04 -2.11 8.55
N ALA A 145 2.29 -1.76 8.18
CA ALA A 145 2.65 -1.24 6.86
C ALA A 145 2.40 -2.20 5.68
N TYR A 146 2.20 -3.49 5.95
CA TYR A 146 2.07 -4.53 4.92
C TYR A 146 0.71 -5.26 4.95
N ARG A 147 -0.30 -4.71 5.62
CA ARG A 147 -1.66 -5.23 5.50
C ARG A 147 -2.26 -4.90 4.14
N TYR A 148 -3.17 -5.74 3.65
CA TYR A 148 -3.77 -5.57 2.32
C TYR A 148 -5.22 -6.03 2.27
N ARG A 149 -5.95 -5.58 1.24
CA ARG A 149 -7.31 -5.98 0.89
C ARG A 149 -7.30 -6.61 -0.50
N LEU A 150 -8.22 -7.54 -0.74
CA LEU A 150 -8.51 -8.07 -2.06
C LEU A 150 -9.89 -7.58 -2.47
N ALA A 151 -10.00 -6.99 -3.65
CA ALA A 151 -11.31 -6.65 -4.20
C ALA A 151 -12.18 -7.92 -4.34
N PRO A 152 -13.47 -7.85 -3.98
CA PRO A 152 -14.35 -9.02 -3.93
C PRO A 152 -14.67 -9.55 -5.33
N THR A 153 -14.73 -8.67 -6.34
CA THR A 153 -15.10 -9.03 -7.71
C THR A 153 -13.85 -9.27 -8.57
N PRO A 154 -13.67 -10.47 -9.15
CA PRO A 154 -12.58 -10.73 -10.07
C PRO A 154 -12.81 -10.09 -11.45
N TYR A 155 -11.73 -9.67 -12.11
CA TYR A 155 -11.71 -9.30 -13.52
C TYR A 155 -11.54 -10.56 -14.39
N PRO A 156 -12.35 -10.75 -15.45
CA PRO A 156 -12.24 -11.91 -16.35
C PRO A 156 -10.98 -11.87 -17.23
N GLU A 157 -10.59 -10.70 -17.74
CA GLU A 157 -9.34 -10.46 -18.47
C GLU A 157 -8.80 -9.05 -18.18
N ILE A 158 -7.53 -8.95 -17.78
CA ILE A 158 -6.85 -7.69 -17.48
C ILE A 158 -5.39 -7.75 -17.94
N THR A 159 -4.87 -6.67 -18.51
CA THR A 159 -3.44 -6.53 -18.77
C THR A 159 -2.72 -6.11 -17.48
N PRO A 160 -1.47 -6.57 -17.23
CA PRO A 160 -0.68 -6.14 -16.08
C PRO A 160 -0.58 -4.61 -16.00
N TYR A 161 -0.60 -4.04 -14.78
CA TYR A 161 -0.34 -2.62 -14.58
C TYR A 161 1.02 -2.23 -15.18
N THR A 162 1.00 -1.24 -16.08
CA THR A 162 2.23 -0.59 -16.55
C THR A 162 2.78 0.34 -15.46
N ARG A 163 3.97 0.94 -15.68
CA ARG A 163 4.65 1.83 -14.71
C ARG A 163 3.86 3.06 -14.25
N TYR A 164 2.69 3.30 -14.83
CA TYR A 164 1.88 4.50 -14.64
C TYR A 164 0.49 4.21 -14.11
N ASP A 165 0.31 3.09 -13.41
CA ASP A 165 -0.88 2.86 -12.59
C ASP A 165 -2.17 2.73 -13.38
N VAL A 166 -2.05 2.36 -14.66
CA VAL A 166 -3.17 2.08 -15.53
C VAL A 166 -3.02 0.68 -16.13
N ALA A 167 -4.06 -0.13 -15.95
CA ALA A 167 -4.26 -1.42 -16.60
C ALA A 167 -5.35 -1.27 -17.66
N THR A 168 -5.36 -2.12 -18.68
CA THR A 168 -6.50 -2.22 -19.61
C THR A 168 -7.31 -3.47 -19.26
N ILE A 169 -8.62 -3.30 -19.11
CA ILE A 169 -9.57 -4.40 -18.97
C ILE A 169 -10.31 -4.60 -20.28
N LEU A 170 -10.65 -5.85 -20.59
CA LEU A 170 -11.60 -6.15 -21.63
C LEU A 170 -13.01 -6.13 -21.01
N ASP A 171 -13.80 -5.10 -21.33
CA ASP A 171 -15.21 -4.98 -20.91
C ASP A 171 -16.12 -5.34 -22.09
N GLY A 172 -16.59 -6.59 -22.12
CA GLY A 172 -17.35 -7.14 -23.24
C GLY A 172 -16.46 -7.42 -24.46
N SER A 173 -16.49 -6.54 -25.47
CA SER A 173 -15.69 -6.65 -26.70
C SER A 173 -14.73 -5.48 -26.93
N GLU A 174 -14.60 -4.56 -25.96
CA GLU A 174 -13.83 -3.33 -26.09
C GLU A 174 -12.86 -3.15 -24.91
N TRP A 175 -11.71 -2.51 -25.17
CA TRP A 175 -10.73 -2.21 -24.14
C TRP A 175 -11.09 -0.92 -23.40
N ALA A 176 -11.06 -0.97 -22.07
CA ALA A 176 -11.18 0.19 -21.20
C ALA A 176 -9.96 0.30 -20.28
N TYR A 177 -9.64 1.50 -19.83
CA TYR A 177 -8.57 1.70 -18.84
C TYR A 177 -9.14 1.62 -17.43
N VAL A 178 -8.42 0.97 -16.52
CA VAL A 178 -8.68 0.97 -15.09
C VAL A 178 -7.48 1.60 -14.40
N ASN A 179 -7.74 2.66 -13.65
CA ASN A 179 -6.68 3.25 -12.83
C ASN A 179 -6.35 2.34 -11.63
N ALA A 180 -5.29 2.66 -10.90
CA ALA A 180 -4.88 1.89 -9.73
C ALA A 180 -5.93 1.79 -8.62
N LYS A 181 -7.01 2.59 -8.65
CA LYS A 181 -8.14 2.52 -7.69
C LYS A 181 -9.29 1.64 -8.18
N GLY A 182 -9.11 0.89 -9.27
CA GLY A 182 -10.17 0.06 -9.85
C GLY A 182 -11.26 0.85 -10.58
N THR A 183 -11.08 2.17 -10.77
CA THR A 183 -12.06 3.00 -11.48
C THR A 183 -11.82 2.91 -12.99
N THR A 184 -12.84 2.52 -13.74
CA THR A 184 -12.83 2.58 -15.20
C THR A 184 -12.77 4.04 -15.66
N LEU A 185 -11.78 4.38 -16.49
CA LEU A 185 -11.69 5.68 -17.13
C LEU A 185 -12.54 5.67 -18.41
N ASP A 186 -13.31 6.74 -18.64
CA ASP A 186 -14.17 6.85 -19.82
C ASP A 186 -13.37 6.82 -21.14
N GLY A 187 -13.82 5.97 -22.07
CA GLY A 187 -13.33 5.88 -23.45
C GLY A 187 -13.19 4.44 -23.94
N ARG A 188 -13.74 4.16 -25.13
CA ARG A 188 -13.60 2.88 -25.85
C ARG A 188 -12.63 3.12 -27.01
N PHE A 189 -11.57 2.31 -27.12
CA PHE A 189 -10.47 2.59 -28.06
C PHE A 189 -10.04 1.35 -28.86
N ASP A 190 -9.74 1.56 -30.15
CA ASP A 190 -9.22 0.52 -31.06
C ASP A 190 -7.71 0.25 -30.86
N VAL A 191 -6.93 1.27 -30.47
CA VAL A 191 -5.49 1.19 -30.17
C VAL A 191 -5.15 2.18 -29.05
N VAL A 192 -4.40 1.74 -28.06
CA VAL A 192 -4.04 2.51 -26.86
C VAL A 192 -2.55 2.35 -26.54
N SER A 193 -1.88 3.45 -26.23
CA SER A 193 -0.52 3.46 -25.66
C SER A 193 -0.56 3.62 -24.13
N PRO A 194 0.51 3.24 -23.40
CA PRO A 194 0.62 3.52 -21.97
C PRO A 194 0.61 5.03 -21.68
N TYR A 195 0.07 5.42 -20.52
CA TYR A 195 0.10 6.80 -20.03
C TYR A 195 1.52 7.25 -19.69
N TRP A 196 1.86 8.52 -19.91
CA TRP A 196 3.08 9.13 -19.38
C TRP A 196 2.87 10.61 -19.04
N ASN A 197 3.22 11.04 -17.83
CA ASN A 197 3.05 12.44 -17.35
C ASN A 197 1.66 13.04 -17.64
N GLY A 198 0.61 12.23 -17.57
CA GLY A 198 -0.76 12.66 -17.83
C GLY A 198 -1.16 12.68 -19.32
N GLU A 199 -0.30 12.26 -20.25
CA GLU A 199 -0.61 12.19 -21.68
C GLU A 199 -0.61 10.74 -22.21
N ARG A 200 -1.37 10.48 -23.28
CA ARG A 200 -1.35 9.20 -24.03
C ARG A 200 -1.39 9.45 -25.54
N ALA A 201 -0.68 8.63 -26.32
CA ALA A 201 -0.82 8.62 -27.77
C ALA A 201 -2.07 7.82 -28.18
N VAL A 202 -2.92 8.44 -28.99
CA VAL A 202 -4.11 7.84 -29.61
C VAL A 202 -4.11 8.13 -31.11
N VAL A 203 -4.80 7.31 -31.90
CA VAL A 203 -5.05 7.61 -33.32
C VAL A 203 -6.50 8.01 -33.49
N VAL A 204 -6.75 9.24 -33.95
CA VAL A 204 -8.09 9.76 -34.20
C VAL A 204 -8.15 10.28 -35.63
N GLU A 205 -9.08 9.76 -36.43
CA GLU A 205 -9.28 10.10 -37.85
C GLU A 205 -8.02 9.87 -38.71
N GLY A 206 -7.26 8.81 -38.40
CA GLY A 206 -6.03 8.47 -39.12
C GLY A 206 -4.82 9.36 -38.79
N LEU A 207 -4.97 10.29 -37.83
CA LEU A 207 -3.90 11.13 -37.33
C LEU A 207 -3.55 10.77 -35.87
N PRO A 208 -2.27 10.55 -35.57
CA PRO A 208 -1.78 10.43 -34.21
C PRO A 208 -2.00 11.73 -33.45
N ARG A 209 -2.46 11.61 -32.19
CA ARG A 209 -2.68 12.70 -31.25
C ARG A 209 -2.17 12.30 -29.89
N PHE A 210 -1.62 13.26 -29.15
CA PHE A 210 -1.43 13.11 -27.70
C PHE A 210 -2.62 13.73 -26.99
N VAL A 211 -3.16 12.99 -26.02
CA VAL A 211 -4.35 13.36 -25.26
C VAL A 211 -4.00 13.38 -23.79
N ASP A 212 -4.31 14.48 -23.11
CA ASP A 212 -4.10 14.63 -21.67
C ASP A 212 -5.10 13.82 -20.83
N ASP A 213 -4.95 13.89 -19.51
CA ASP A 213 -5.76 13.21 -18.50
C ASP A 213 -7.23 13.67 -18.50
N LYS A 214 -7.53 14.81 -19.14
CA LYS A 214 -8.86 15.39 -19.31
C LYS A 214 -9.46 15.14 -20.70
N GLY A 215 -8.77 14.38 -21.55
CA GLY A 215 -9.24 14.10 -22.91
C GLY A 215 -8.95 15.23 -23.91
N GLN A 216 -8.18 16.24 -23.55
CA GLN A 216 -7.81 17.34 -24.45
C GLN A 216 -6.61 16.96 -25.30
N THR A 217 -6.64 17.36 -26.58
CA THR A 217 -5.53 17.11 -27.51
C THR A 217 -4.43 18.15 -27.31
N THR A 218 -3.22 17.73 -26.96
CA THR A 218 -2.05 18.62 -26.83
C THR A 218 -1.24 18.73 -28.13
N TYR A 219 -1.11 17.64 -28.90
CA TYR A 219 -0.37 17.64 -30.18
C TYR A 219 -1.11 16.85 -31.26
N VAL A 220 -1.02 17.32 -32.51
CA VAL A 220 -1.61 16.66 -33.68
C VAL A 220 -0.53 16.46 -34.74
N ALA A 221 -0.31 15.21 -35.15
CA ALA A 221 0.64 14.93 -36.22
C ALA A 221 0.17 15.56 -37.54
N THR A 222 1.09 16.20 -38.26
CA THR A 222 0.81 16.86 -39.55
C THR A 222 1.21 16.02 -40.77
N ARG A 223 1.84 14.85 -40.55
CA ARG A 223 2.21 13.85 -41.58
C ARG A 223 1.99 12.43 -41.06
N ALA A 224 1.41 11.56 -41.88
CA ALA A 224 1.13 10.16 -41.53
C ALA A 224 1.95 9.18 -42.39
N GLY A 225 2.82 8.41 -41.73
CA GLY A 225 3.64 7.33 -42.33
C GLY A 225 4.02 6.19 -41.37
N TYR A 226 3.61 6.24 -40.11
CA TYR A 226 4.00 5.29 -39.06
C TYR A 226 2.85 4.35 -38.70
N ALA A 227 3.19 3.15 -38.22
CA ALA A 227 2.30 2.08 -37.79
C ALA A 227 2.04 2.09 -36.27
N GLY A 228 2.93 2.66 -35.47
CA GLY A 228 2.78 2.73 -34.02
C GLY A 228 3.59 3.87 -33.40
N TYR A 229 3.21 4.25 -32.19
CA TYR A 229 3.85 5.30 -31.39
C TYR A 229 4.01 4.82 -29.96
N GLY A 230 5.18 5.04 -29.39
CA GLY A 230 5.47 4.75 -28.00
C GLY A 230 5.17 5.92 -27.09
N ILE A 231 5.86 5.93 -25.95
CA ILE A 231 5.65 6.88 -24.87
C ILE A 231 6.35 8.21 -25.20
N TYR A 232 5.64 9.33 -25.00
CA TYR A 232 6.23 10.67 -25.04
C TYR A 232 6.84 11.04 -23.69
N ALA A 233 8.16 11.01 -23.65
CA ALA A 233 8.94 11.30 -22.47
C ALA A 233 10.25 11.99 -22.86
N ASP A 234 10.75 12.86 -21.99
CA ASP A 234 11.95 13.64 -22.27
C ASP A 234 11.91 14.34 -23.65
N GLY A 235 10.74 14.88 -24.03
CA GLY A 235 10.52 15.61 -25.27
C GLY A 235 10.69 14.79 -26.57
N LEU A 236 10.76 13.46 -26.46
CA LEU A 236 10.87 12.53 -27.57
C LEU A 236 9.86 11.39 -27.40
N PHE A 237 9.58 10.68 -28.48
CA PHE A 237 8.87 9.40 -28.44
C PHE A 237 9.38 8.48 -29.53
N ASP A 238 9.31 7.18 -29.30
CA ASP A 238 9.57 6.20 -30.35
C ASP A 238 8.38 6.05 -31.30
N ALA A 239 8.67 5.75 -32.55
CA ALA A 239 7.66 5.49 -33.58
C ALA A 239 8.09 4.33 -34.48
N THR A 240 7.17 3.40 -34.72
CA THR A 240 7.38 2.25 -35.59
C THR A 240 6.84 2.57 -36.98
N LEU A 241 7.66 2.41 -38.00
CA LEU A 241 7.31 2.57 -39.41
C LEU A 241 6.52 1.34 -39.90
N LYS A 242 5.86 1.47 -41.05
CA LYS A 242 5.05 0.38 -41.64
C LYS A 242 5.84 -0.85 -42.06
N ASP A 243 7.14 -0.70 -42.28
CA ASP A 243 8.05 -1.81 -42.59
C ASP A 243 8.59 -2.52 -41.33
N GLY A 244 8.19 -2.07 -40.14
CA GLY A 244 8.61 -2.62 -38.86
C GLY A 244 9.86 -1.98 -38.27
N THR A 245 10.57 -1.12 -39.02
CA THR A 245 11.69 -0.34 -38.47
C THR A 245 11.17 0.73 -37.51
N ALA A 246 12.05 1.32 -36.71
CA ALA A 246 11.67 2.35 -35.74
C ALA A 246 12.58 3.57 -35.78
N THR A 247 12.06 4.70 -35.31
CA THR A 247 12.79 5.96 -35.16
C THR A 247 12.32 6.71 -33.92
N PHE A 248 12.96 7.84 -33.64
CA PHE A 248 12.56 8.75 -32.57
C PHE A 248 12.03 10.05 -33.16
N LEU A 249 10.93 10.53 -32.62
CA LEU A 249 10.26 11.74 -33.05
C LEU A 249 10.26 12.78 -31.93
N THR A 250 10.34 14.06 -32.32
CA THR A 250 10.04 15.19 -31.43
C THR A 250 8.53 15.40 -31.33
N ASP A 251 8.07 16.19 -30.37
CA ASP A 251 6.67 16.66 -30.22
C ASP A 251 6.02 17.22 -31.50
N ALA A 252 6.81 17.79 -32.40
CA ALA A 252 6.40 18.22 -33.73
C ALA A 252 6.27 17.08 -34.77
N PHE A 253 6.35 15.82 -34.34
CA PHE A 253 6.35 14.61 -35.18
C PHE A 253 7.45 14.59 -36.24
N ARG A 254 8.62 15.16 -35.92
CA ARG A 254 9.79 15.20 -36.81
C ARG A 254 10.85 14.22 -36.32
N PRO A 255 11.56 13.52 -37.21
CA PRO A 255 12.70 12.69 -36.82
C PRO A 255 13.70 13.47 -35.98
N ALA A 256 13.98 12.96 -34.78
CA ALA A 256 14.86 13.61 -33.81
C ALA A 256 16.34 13.55 -34.25
N PHE A 257 16.72 12.49 -34.97
CA PHE A 257 18.10 12.18 -35.35
C PHE A 257 18.27 12.10 -36.88
N GLY A 258 17.66 13.05 -37.59
CA GLY A 258 17.64 13.07 -39.06
C GLY A 258 16.91 11.84 -39.63
N ASP A 259 17.35 11.34 -40.79
CA ASP A 259 16.70 10.21 -41.47
C ASP A 259 17.10 8.84 -40.90
N THR A 260 17.68 8.81 -39.70
CA THR A 260 18.14 7.57 -39.06
C THR A 260 16.96 6.70 -38.64
N VAL A 261 16.99 5.44 -39.07
CA VAL A 261 16.07 4.38 -38.67
C VAL A 261 16.82 3.20 -38.09
N TYR A 262 16.17 2.52 -37.16
CA TYR A 262 16.68 1.40 -36.40
C TYR A 262 15.82 0.16 -36.63
N GLU A 263 16.39 -1.02 -36.39
CA GLU A 263 15.63 -2.27 -36.41
C GLU A 263 14.59 -2.28 -35.28
N GLU A 264 14.98 -1.76 -34.12
CA GLU A 264 14.15 -1.68 -32.92
C GLU A 264 14.66 -0.55 -32.03
N VAL A 265 13.77 0.10 -31.27
CA VAL A 265 14.13 1.10 -30.27
C VAL A 265 13.39 0.87 -28.97
N THR A 266 13.95 1.34 -27.86
CA THR A 266 13.26 1.45 -26.58
C THR A 266 12.71 2.87 -26.41
N THR A 267 12.08 3.18 -25.29
CA THR A 267 11.56 4.52 -25.01
C THR A 267 12.61 5.41 -24.35
N PHE A 268 12.61 6.71 -24.69
CA PHE A 268 13.40 7.75 -24.01
C PHE A 268 12.80 8.11 -22.66
N VAL A 269 13.32 7.49 -21.60
CA VAL A 269 12.93 7.77 -20.23
C VAL A 269 14.17 7.87 -19.37
N GLY A 270 14.27 8.94 -18.58
CA GLY A 270 15.46 9.21 -17.78
C GLY A 270 16.65 9.63 -18.64
N GLY A 271 16.42 10.11 -19.86
CA GLY A 271 17.43 10.67 -20.74
C GLY A 271 18.17 9.69 -21.65
N LEU A 272 17.90 8.38 -21.58
CA LEU A 272 18.49 7.38 -22.48
C LEU A 272 17.42 6.51 -23.18
N ALA A 273 17.77 5.99 -24.34
CA ALA A 273 17.03 4.96 -25.06
C ALA A 273 17.99 3.96 -25.72
N GLY A 274 17.61 2.69 -25.78
CA GLY A 274 18.27 1.67 -26.58
C GLY A 274 17.83 1.76 -28.04
N ALA A 275 18.76 1.52 -28.95
CA ALA A 275 18.51 1.45 -30.38
C ALA A 275 19.30 0.28 -30.98
N LYS A 276 18.62 -0.57 -31.75
CA LYS A 276 19.19 -1.76 -32.36
C LYS A 276 19.48 -1.52 -33.84
N GLN A 277 20.70 -1.82 -34.26
CA GLN A 277 21.11 -1.71 -35.65
C GLN A 277 22.22 -2.72 -35.97
N GLY A 278 22.10 -3.40 -37.11
CA GLY A 278 23.05 -4.45 -37.49
C GLY A 278 23.06 -5.62 -36.51
N GLY A 279 21.91 -5.91 -35.89
CA GLY A 279 21.76 -6.97 -34.88
C GLY A 279 22.31 -6.64 -33.48
N ALA A 280 22.97 -5.50 -33.28
CA ALA A 280 23.52 -5.11 -31.98
C ALA A 280 22.79 -3.89 -31.40
N TRP A 281 22.68 -3.85 -30.07
CA TRP A 281 22.10 -2.74 -29.33
C TRP A 281 23.16 -1.70 -28.97
N SER A 282 22.77 -0.44 -29.11
CA SER A 282 23.45 0.72 -28.54
C SER A 282 22.50 1.47 -27.62
N VAL A 283 23.04 2.20 -26.66
CA VAL A 283 22.29 3.13 -25.79
C VAL A 283 22.67 4.54 -26.20
N LEU A 284 21.65 5.36 -26.44
CA LEU A 284 21.74 6.72 -26.94
C LEU A 284 21.30 7.69 -25.84
N ASP A 285 21.96 8.84 -25.76
CA ASP A 285 21.42 9.99 -25.03
C ASP A 285 20.35 10.74 -25.85
N ARG A 286 19.68 11.71 -25.23
CA ARG A 286 18.65 12.55 -25.87
C ARG A 286 19.15 13.30 -27.12
N GLY A 287 20.45 13.53 -27.25
CA GLY A 287 21.05 14.12 -28.45
C GLY A 287 21.32 13.12 -29.57
N GLY A 288 21.04 11.84 -29.35
CA GLY A 288 21.34 10.75 -30.28
C GLY A 288 22.79 10.27 -30.22
N LYS A 289 23.57 10.76 -29.24
CA LYS A 289 24.96 10.32 -29.06
C LYS A 289 24.97 8.95 -28.39
N VAL A 290 25.75 8.04 -28.95
CA VAL A 290 26.00 6.72 -28.36
C VAL A 290 26.79 6.87 -27.06
N VAL A 291 26.20 6.40 -25.95
CA VAL A 291 26.86 6.31 -24.63
C VAL A 291 27.40 4.90 -24.36
N GLY A 292 26.80 3.87 -24.97
CA GLY A 292 27.29 2.49 -24.91
C GLY A 292 26.84 1.69 -26.14
N SER A 293 27.60 0.67 -26.55
CA SER A 293 27.30 -0.08 -27.77
C SER A 293 27.88 -1.49 -27.77
N GLY A 294 27.46 -2.29 -28.75
CA GLY A 294 27.92 -3.68 -28.92
C GLY A 294 27.20 -4.66 -28.00
N TYR A 295 26.05 -4.26 -27.47
CA TYR A 295 25.27 -5.11 -26.57
C TYR A 295 24.45 -6.12 -27.36
N ALA A 296 24.40 -7.36 -26.88
CA ALA A 296 23.55 -8.40 -27.45
C ALA A 296 22.06 -8.15 -27.13
N ALA A 297 21.77 -7.54 -25.99
CA ALA A 297 20.44 -7.16 -25.52
C ALA A 297 20.54 -6.00 -24.52
N VAL A 298 19.44 -5.29 -24.29
CA VAL A 298 19.26 -4.35 -23.18
C VAL A 298 18.07 -4.80 -22.35
N ALA A 299 18.16 -4.69 -21.02
CA ALA A 299 17.04 -5.02 -20.15
C ALA A 299 16.02 -3.88 -20.20
N VAL A 300 14.74 -4.22 -20.37
CA VAL A 300 13.64 -3.26 -20.39
C VAL A 300 12.47 -3.76 -19.56
N ASP A 301 11.66 -2.83 -19.06
CA ASP A 301 10.38 -3.14 -18.42
C ASP A 301 9.28 -3.35 -19.47
N GLU A 302 8.04 -3.59 -19.02
CA GLU A 302 6.89 -3.80 -19.89
C GLU A 302 6.55 -2.57 -20.75
N SER A 303 7.02 -1.38 -20.37
CA SER A 303 6.89 -0.12 -21.10
C SER A 303 8.10 0.17 -21.99
N ARG A 304 8.99 -0.80 -22.20
CA ARG A 304 10.22 -0.68 -22.98
C ARG A 304 11.17 0.38 -22.41
N ILE A 305 11.19 0.58 -21.10
CA ILE A 305 12.10 1.51 -20.43
C ILE A 305 13.28 0.72 -19.88
N LEU A 306 14.51 1.15 -20.20
CA LEU A 306 15.74 0.50 -19.71
C LEU A 306 16.38 1.18 -18.48
N VAL A 307 16.04 2.44 -18.21
CA VAL A 307 16.68 3.23 -17.15
C VAL A 307 15.79 3.32 -15.91
N GLY A 308 16.42 3.10 -14.76
CA GLY A 308 15.92 3.54 -13.46
C GLY A 308 17.09 3.79 -12.51
N GLN A 309 16.91 4.74 -11.58
CA GLN A 309 17.96 5.12 -10.61
C GLN A 309 19.34 5.35 -11.24
N ASP A 310 19.37 6.01 -12.41
CA ASP A 310 20.58 6.30 -13.19
C ASP A 310 21.42 5.06 -13.55
N ARG A 311 20.76 3.90 -13.69
CA ARG A 311 21.36 2.63 -14.08
C ARG A 311 20.56 1.99 -15.20
N TYR A 312 21.27 1.20 -16.01
CA TYR A 312 20.66 0.25 -16.92
C TYR A 312 21.45 -1.06 -16.97
N PHE A 313 20.81 -2.12 -17.46
CA PHE A 313 21.47 -3.39 -17.72
C PHE A 313 21.55 -3.67 -19.21
N ALA A 314 22.70 -4.14 -19.65
CA ALA A 314 22.91 -4.57 -21.02
C ALA A 314 23.73 -5.86 -21.06
N LYS A 315 23.46 -6.69 -22.06
CA LYS A 315 24.09 -8.00 -22.22
C LYS A 315 25.38 -7.86 -23.02
N VAL A 316 26.50 -8.17 -22.39
CA VAL A 316 27.83 -8.23 -23.00
C VAL A 316 28.27 -9.69 -23.05
N GLY A 317 28.43 -10.23 -24.25
CA GLY A 317 28.60 -11.68 -24.43
C GLY A 317 27.38 -12.44 -23.93
N GLU A 318 27.58 -13.36 -22.99
CA GLU A 318 26.53 -14.24 -22.46
C GLU A 318 25.82 -13.70 -21.22
N SER A 319 26.24 -12.57 -20.66
CA SER A 319 25.72 -12.09 -19.37
C SER A 319 25.30 -10.62 -19.38
N PHE A 320 24.22 -10.31 -18.67
CA PHE A 320 23.85 -8.94 -18.34
C PHE A 320 24.84 -8.35 -17.34
N GLN A 321 25.19 -7.09 -17.56
CA GLN A 321 26.05 -6.28 -16.70
C GLN A 321 25.37 -4.94 -16.47
N MET A 322 25.71 -4.29 -15.36
CA MET A 322 25.14 -3.01 -15.00
C MET A 322 26.02 -1.86 -15.48
N PHE A 323 25.38 -0.78 -15.94
CA PHE A 323 26.05 0.41 -16.46
C PHE A 323 25.44 1.67 -15.85
N ASP A 324 26.26 2.71 -15.73
CA ASP A 324 25.81 4.06 -15.42
C ASP A 324 25.32 4.80 -16.69
N MET A 325 24.82 6.02 -16.50
CA MET A 325 24.30 6.86 -17.59
C MET A 325 25.35 7.26 -18.63
N ALA A 326 26.64 7.17 -18.30
CA ALA A 326 27.74 7.43 -19.23
C ALA A 326 28.18 6.17 -20.00
N GLY A 327 27.55 5.02 -19.72
CA GLY A 327 27.91 3.73 -20.29
C GLY A 327 29.13 3.07 -19.66
N SER A 328 29.57 3.55 -18.49
CA SER A 328 30.63 2.88 -17.73
C SER A 328 30.03 1.74 -16.93
N ARG A 329 30.70 0.58 -16.94
CA ARG A 329 30.27 -0.59 -16.16
C ARG A 329 30.33 -0.27 -14.66
N VAL A 330 29.29 -0.66 -13.93
CA VAL A 330 29.18 -0.48 -12.48
C VAL A 330 29.21 -1.84 -11.79
N GLY A 331 30.16 -2.00 -10.87
CA GLY A 331 30.39 -3.25 -10.15
C GLY A 331 30.92 -4.38 -11.03
N ASP A 332 31.11 -5.54 -10.41
CA ASP A 332 31.67 -6.74 -11.05
C ASP A 332 30.65 -7.83 -11.37
N GLY A 333 29.36 -7.57 -11.11
CA GLY A 333 28.28 -8.49 -11.39
C GLY A 333 28.17 -8.88 -12.87
N ALA A 334 27.82 -10.14 -13.08
CA ALA A 334 27.44 -10.71 -14.36
C ALA A 334 26.24 -11.62 -14.10
N TYR A 335 25.17 -11.40 -14.84
CA TYR A 335 23.86 -12.00 -14.56
C TYR A 335 23.35 -12.76 -15.78
N GLU A 336 22.62 -13.84 -15.54
CA GLU A 336 21.94 -14.59 -16.60
C GLU A 336 20.82 -13.76 -17.22
N ASP A 337 20.12 -12.99 -16.37
CA ASP A 337 19.03 -12.08 -16.72
C ASP A 337 18.97 -10.92 -15.71
N ALA A 338 18.32 -9.82 -16.08
CA ALA A 338 18.13 -8.66 -15.23
C ALA A 338 16.83 -7.91 -15.58
N ARG A 339 16.16 -7.37 -14.56
CA ARG A 339 15.10 -6.36 -14.74
C ARG A 339 15.69 -4.97 -14.51
N PRO A 340 15.24 -3.93 -15.24
CA PRO A 340 15.68 -2.58 -14.95
C PRO A 340 15.27 -2.16 -13.53
N PHE A 341 16.03 -1.24 -12.95
CA PHE A 341 15.59 -0.55 -11.74
C PHE A 341 14.28 0.19 -12.02
N ASP A 342 13.39 0.24 -11.03
CA ASP A 342 12.31 1.22 -11.04
C ASP A 342 12.79 2.51 -10.32
N ALA A 343 11.89 3.45 -10.05
CA ALA A 343 12.16 4.69 -9.35
C ALA A 343 12.68 4.50 -7.92
N SER A 344 12.46 3.32 -7.32
CA SER A 344 12.97 2.99 -5.98
C SER A 344 13.21 1.49 -5.80
N GLY A 345 14.14 1.15 -4.91
CA GLY A 345 14.45 -0.24 -4.55
C GLY A 345 15.54 -0.89 -5.42
N PRO A 346 16.08 -2.05 -5.00
CA PRO A 346 17.11 -2.75 -5.76
C PRO A 346 16.55 -3.38 -7.04
N ALA A 347 17.41 -3.66 -8.03
CA ALA A 347 17.00 -4.31 -9.28
C ALA A 347 17.05 -5.84 -9.17
N ALA A 348 16.09 -6.52 -9.79
CA ALA A 348 16.06 -7.98 -9.83
C ALA A 348 17.12 -8.50 -10.82
N VAL A 349 17.94 -9.46 -10.38
CA VAL A 349 18.98 -10.09 -11.21
C VAL A 349 18.99 -11.59 -11.01
N LYS A 350 19.30 -12.33 -12.07
CA LYS A 350 19.32 -13.80 -12.06
C LYS A 350 20.75 -14.34 -12.04
N VAL A 351 21.05 -15.21 -11.07
CA VAL A 351 22.36 -15.85 -10.89
C VAL A 351 22.15 -17.29 -10.44
N GLY A 352 22.74 -18.25 -11.16
CA GLY A 352 22.67 -19.66 -10.80
C GLY A 352 21.27 -20.25 -10.95
N GLY A 353 20.44 -19.70 -11.85
CA GLY A 353 19.05 -20.13 -12.04
C GLY A 353 18.02 -19.42 -11.16
N ASP A 354 18.44 -18.72 -10.11
CA ASP A 354 17.54 -18.05 -9.15
C ASP A 354 17.68 -16.53 -9.22
N TRP A 355 16.62 -15.83 -8.83
CA TRP A 355 16.54 -14.38 -8.75
C TRP A 355 16.89 -13.87 -7.36
N GLY A 356 17.68 -12.81 -7.32
CA GLY A 356 18.00 -11.98 -6.16
C GLY A 356 17.89 -10.51 -6.53
N PHE A 357 18.43 -9.63 -5.68
CA PHE A 357 18.33 -8.18 -5.88
C PHE A 357 19.65 -7.45 -5.65
N VAL A 358 20.00 -6.55 -6.56
CA VAL A 358 21.26 -5.78 -6.56
C VAL A 358 20.99 -4.29 -6.36
N GLY A 359 21.85 -3.63 -5.59
CA GLY A 359 21.85 -2.18 -5.39
C GLY A 359 22.46 -1.43 -6.58
N THR A 360 22.29 -0.10 -6.59
CA THR A 360 22.81 0.78 -7.66
C THR A 360 24.33 0.87 -7.71
N ASP A 361 25.03 0.43 -6.66
CA ASP A 361 26.49 0.29 -6.61
C ASP A 361 26.99 -1.07 -7.13
N GLY A 362 26.08 -2.00 -7.43
CA GLY A 362 26.37 -3.34 -7.90
C GLY A 362 26.53 -4.36 -6.78
N SER A 363 26.31 -3.97 -5.52
CA SER A 363 26.33 -4.88 -4.38
C SER A 363 25.04 -5.71 -4.31
N MET A 364 25.17 -7.00 -3.98
CA MET A 364 24.01 -7.87 -3.79
C MET A 364 23.32 -7.51 -2.48
N VAL A 365 22.07 -7.04 -2.56
CA VAL A 365 21.25 -6.65 -1.41
C VAL A 365 20.50 -7.87 -0.86
N VAL A 366 19.95 -8.69 -1.77
CA VAL A 366 19.27 -9.94 -1.44
C VAL A 366 19.88 -11.04 -2.29
N ALA A 367 20.45 -12.05 -1.64
CA ALA A 367 21.03 -13.18 -2.36
C ALA A 367 19.98 -13.90 -3.23
N PRO A 368 20.37 -14.50 -4.37
CA PRO A 368 19.48 -15.30 -5.18
C PRO A 368 18.79 -16.40 -4.36
N ALA A 369 17.46 -16.37 -4.35
CA ALA A 369 16.65 -17.29 -3.54
C ALA A 369 15.24 -17.50 -4.10
N PHE A 370 14.88 -16.83 -5.20
CA PHE A 370 13.53 -16.84 -5.76
C PHE A 370 13.52 -17.46 -7.16
N GLU A 371 12.45 -18.18 -7.49
CA GLU A 371 12.26 -18.79 -8.80
C GLU A 371 12.06 -17.72 -9.90
N ASP A 372 11.44 -16.60 -9.52
CA ASP A 372 11.21 -15.43 -10.37
C ASP A 372 11.07 -14.16 -9.51
N ALA A 373 11.32 -13.00 -10.11
CA ALA A 373 11.17 -11.69 -9.46
C ALA A 373 10.77 -10.59 -10.46
N ARG A 374 9.85 -9.73 -10.03
CA ARG A 374 9.52 -8.46 -10.71
C ARG A 374 10.35 -7.32 -10.13
N SER A 375 10.45 -6.21 -10.86
CA SER A 375 11.08 -4.99 -10.34
C SER A 375 10.36 -4.47 -9.09
N PHE A 376 11.12 -3.83 -8.20
CA PHE A 376 10.56 -3.13 -7.06
C PHE A 376 9.62 -2.01 -7.52
N ALA A 377 8.48 -1.90 -6.87
CA ALA A 377 7.60 -0.75 -7.00
C ALA A 377 6.94 -0.50 -5.65
N ASN A 378 6.83 0.78 -5.28
CA ASN A 378 6.33 1.16 -3.97
C ASN A 378 7.09 0.49 -2.80
N GLY A 379 8.38 0.20 -2.94
CA GLY A 379 9.18 -0.46 -1.89
C GLY A 379 8.91 -1.97 -1.70
N LEU A 380 8.13 -2.59 -2.59
CA LEU A 380 7.90 -4.04 -2.62
C LEU A 380 8.25 -4.64 -3.99
N ALA A 381 8.66 -5.90 -4.02
CA ALA A 381 8.81 -6.66 -5.26
C ALA A 381 7.99 -7.94 -5.20
N ALA A 382 7.27 -8.24 -6.29
CA ALA A 382 6.63 -9.54 -6.44
C ALA A 382 7.72 -10.59 -6.69
N VAL A 383 7.71 -11.68 -5.93
CA VAL A 383 8.65 -12.79 -6.07
C VAL A 383 7.90 -14.12 -6.11
N ARG A 384 8.48 -15.08 -6.83
CA ARG A 384 7.96 -16.44 -6.91
C ARG A 384 8.79 -17.39 -6.06
N THR A 385 8.13 -18.14 -5.19
CA THR A 385 8.76 -19.18 -4.36
C THR A 385 7.76 -20.31 -4.12
N GLY A 386 8.20 -21.56 -4.28
CA GLY A 386 7.30 -22.71 -4.18
C GLY A 386 6.22 -22.70 -5.28
N GLY A 387 6.53 -22.15 -6.45
CA GLY A 387 5.61 -22.04 -7.57
C GLY A 387 4.54 -20.95 -7.48
N LEU A 388 4.43 -20.24 -6.36
CA LEU A 388 3.43 -19.18 -6.11
C LEU A 388 4.10 -17.82 -5.92
N TRP A 389 3.34 -16.75 -6.15
CA TRP A 389 3.77 -15.37 -6.02
C TRP A 389 3.35 -14.77 -4.68
N GLY A 390 4.27 -14.01 -4.09
CA GLY A 390 4.07 -13.13 -2.94
C GLY A 390 4.88 -11.85 -3.11
N TYR A 391 5.03 -11.06 -2.05
CA TYR A 391 5.80 -9.81 -2.10
C TYR A 391 6.84 -9.73 -0.99
N VAL A 392 8.03 -9.25 -1.35
CA VAL A 392 9.14 -9.00 -0.43
C VAL A 392 9.39 -7.51 -0.28
N ASP A 393 9.91 -7.12 0.90
CA ASP A 393 10.48 -5.79 1.11
C ASP A 393 11.91 -5.69 0.53
N SER A 394 12.51 -4.51 0.64
CA SER A 394 13.86 -4.23 0.12
C SER A 394 14.98 -5.03 0.79
N ALA A 395 14.72 -5.65 1.95
CA ALA A 395 15.64 -6.57 2.61
C ALA A 395 15.41 -8.04 2.19
N GLY A 396 14.46 -8.29 1.27
CA GLY A 396 14.13 -9.63 0.80
C GLY A 396 13.22 -10.41 1.75
N LYS A 397 12.68 -9.78 2.80
CA LYS A 397 11.75 -10.44 3.71
C LYS A 397 10.38 -10.54 3.05
N LEU A 398 9.81 -11.74 3.02
CA LEU A 398 8.44 -11.96 2.54
C LEU A 398 7.45 -11.27 3.49
N VAL A 399 6.80 -10.22 3.01
CA VAL A 399 5.83 -9.41 3.76
C VAL A 399 4.39 -9.65 3.31
N ILE A 400 4.20 -10.14 2.08
CA ILE A 400 2.94 -10.72 1.63
C ILE A 400 3.23 -12.17 1.26
N PRO A 401 2.61 -13.17 1.92
CA PRO A 401 2.86 -14.58 1.67
C PRO A 401 2.71 -14.97 0.21
N ALA A 402 3.51 -15.96 -0.23
CA ALA A 402 3.43 -16.51 -1.57
C ALA A 402 2.21 -17.42 -1.70
N THR A 403 1.06 -16.84 -2.01
CA THR A 403 -0.23 -17.55 -2.13
C THR A 403 -0.92 -17.33 -3.47
N PHE A 404 -0.39 -16.44 -4.32
CA PHE A 404 -1.01 -16.09 -5.59
C PHE A 404 -0.46 -16.94 -6.74
N ARG A 405 -1.29 -17.26 -7.72
CA ARG A 405 -0.84 -17.97 -8.94
C ARG A 405 -0.01 -17.09 -9.85
N ASP A 406 -0.31 -15.79 -9.85
CA ASP A 406 0.45 -14.75 -10.54
C ASP A 406 0.30 -13.43 -9.78
N ALA A 407 1.27 -12.54 -9.94
CA ALA A 407 1.29 -11.24 -9.30
C ALA A 407 2.03 -10.22 -10.17
N THR A 408 1.40 -9.07 -10.36
CA THR A 408 2.07 -7.90 -10.93
C THR A 408 2.86 -7.18 -9.85
N ARG A 409 3.77 -6.28 -10.25
CA ARG A 409 4.30 -5.27 -9.33
C ARG A 409 3.19 -4.37 -8.80
N PHE A 410 3.48 -3.66 -7.72
CA PHE A 410 2.62 -2.59 -7.21
C PHE A 410 2.64 -1.36 -8.13
N SER A 411 1.50 -0.72 -8.28
CA SER A 411 1.30 0.62 -8.80
C SER A 411 1.84 1.65 -7.80
N SER A 412 2.12 2.89 -8.21
CA SER A 412 2.53 4.00 -7.33
C SER A 412 1.45 4.41 -6.33
N GLU A 413 0.18 4.10 -6.60
CA GLU A 413 -0.93 4.24 -5.65
C GLU A 413 -1.08 3.06 -4.66
N GLY A 414 -0.21 2.04 -4.74
CA GLY A 414 -0.17 0.97 -3.75
C GLY A 414 -1.11 -0.19 -4.02
N THR A 415 -1.47 -0.42 -5.28
CA THR A 415 -2.30 -1.56 -5.70
C THR A 415 -1.57 -2.49 -6.67
N ALA A 416 -1.93 -3.77 -6.70
CA ALA A 416 -1.37 -4.73 -7.64
C ALA A 416 -2.47 -5.67 -8.14
N LEU A 417 -2.26 -6.33 -9.28
CA LEU A 417 -3.13 -7.40 -9.73
C LEU A 417 -2.52 -8.72 -9.29
N VAL A 418 -3.36 -9.55 -8.69
CA VAL A 418 -2.99 -10.90 -8.29
C VAL A 418 -4.00 -11.90 -8.81
N LEU A 419 -3.50 -13.03 -9.28
CA LEU A 419 -4.34 -14.15 -9.67
C LEU A 419 -4.54 -15.06 -8.46
N THR A 420 -5.79 -15.18 -8.00
CA THR A 420 -6.17 -15.96 -6.81
C THR A 420 -6.88 -17.25 -7.20
N ASP A 421 -6.85 -18.23 -6.29
CA ASP A 421 -7.79 -19.35 -6.32
C ASP A 421 -8.96 -19.07 -5.37
N ALA A 422 -10.11 -19.73 -5.59
CA ALA A 422 -11.34 -19.59 -4.80
C ALA A 422 -11.19 -19.85 -3.28
N ALA A 423 -10.01 -20.27 -2.80
CA ALA A 423 -9.74 -20.64 -1.41
C ALA A 423 -8.51 -19.95 -0.79
N SER A 424 -7.85 -19.03 -1.50
CA SER A 424 -6.70 -18.32 -0.95
C SER A 424 -7.16 -17.09 -0.18
N THR A 425 -7.61 -17.28 1.07
CA THR A 425 -7.72 -16.20 2.06
C THR A 425 -6.41 -16.16 2.83
N PRO A 426 -5.47 -15.27 2.49
CA PRO A 426 -4.23 -15.20 3.23
C PRO A 426 -4.47 -14.59 4.62
N ALA A 427 -3.66 -15.02 5.61
CA ALA A 427 -3.80 -14.62 7.02
C ALA A 427 -3.66 -13.11 7.31
N MET A 428 -3.22 -12.33 6.32
CA MET A 428 -3.02 -10.87 6.41
C MET A 428 -4.15 -10.07 5.72
N LEU A 429 -5.18 -10.74 5.20
CA LEU A 429 -6.32 -10.10 4.57
C LEU A 429 -7.16 -9.37 5.62
N LEU A 430 -7.34 -8.07 5.43
CA LEU A 430 -8.33 -7.27 6.17
C LEU A 430 -9.72 -7.56 5.60
N ASP A 431 -10.56 -8.24 6.39
CA ASP A 431 -12.01 -8.26 6.16
C ASP A 431 -12.64 -7.04 6.83
N LEU A 432 -12.85 -5.97 6.06
CA LEU A 432 -13.46 -4.73 6.55
C LEU A 432 -14.96 -4.65 6.26
N ASP A 433 -15.52 -5.66 5.58
CA ASP A 433 -16.96 -5.75 5.30
C ASP A 433 -17.71 -6.56 6.35
N SER A 434 -17.02 -7.09 7.36
CA SER A 434 -17.68 -7.57 8.58
C SER A 434 -18.35 -6.37 9.27
N PRO A 435 -19.70 -6.29 9.32
CA PRO A 435 -20.36 -5.17 9.97
C PRO A 435 -19.97 -5.19 11.44
N THR A 436 -19.20 -4.19 11.85
CA THR A 436 -18.96 -3.88 13.25
C THR A 436 -20.31 -3.66 13.90
N ALA A 437 -20.76 -4.63 14.69
CA ALA A 437 -21.87 -4.44 15.60
C ALA A 437 -21.40 -3.48 16.69
N SER A 438 -21.53 -2.17 16.44
CA SER A 438 -21.42 -1.18 17.50
C SER A 438 -22.77 -1.06 18.22
N PRO A 439 -22.76 -1.00 19.56
CA PRO A 439 -23.95 -1.08 20.39
C PRO A 439 -24.70 0.25 20.36
N SER A 440 -26.03 0.21 20.47
CA SER A 440 -26.79 1.38 20.90
C SER A 440 -27.60 1.05 22.16
N PRO A 441 -27.56 1.94 23.17
CA PRO A 441 -28.25 1.78 24.43
C PRO A 441 -29.70 2.26 24.34
N ASP A 442 -30.56 1.61 25.12
CA ASP A 442 -31.92 1.98 25.59
C ASP A 442 -32.73 0.67 25.61
N GLY A 443 -33.38 0.19 26.66
CA GLY A 443 -33.79 0.79 27.92
C GLY A 443 -35.07 0.07 28.34
N ALA A 444 -34.99 -0.71 29.43
CA ALA A 444 -36.07 -1.15 30.31
C ALA A 444 -37.08 -2.27 29.89
N ALA A 445 -37.15 -3.24 30.82
CA ALA A 445 -38.32 -3.95 31.35
C ALA A 445 -38.88 -5.21 30.66
N THR A 446 -38.63 -6.34 31.33
CA THR A 446 -39.41 -7.61 31.41
C THR A 446 -40.92 -7.37 31.69
N PRO A 447 -41.83 -8.39 31.61
CA PRO A 447 -41.61 -9.81 31.34
C PRO A 447 -42.62 -10.52 30.40
N ALA A 448 -42.33 -11.81 30.19
CA ALA A 448 -43.05 -12.87 29.47
C ALA A 448 -44.59 -12.91 29.60
N PRO A 449 -45.24 -13.69 28.72
CA PRO A 449 -45.82 -14.91 29.26
C PRO A 449 -45.64 -16.18 28.38
N THR A 450 -45.61 -17.28 29.12
CA THR A 450 -45.79 -18.68 28.74
C THR A 450 -47.14 -18.93 28.06
N ALA A 451 -47.17 -19.76 27.02
CA ALA A 451 -48.33 -20.62 26.73
C ALA A 451 -47.95 -21.82 25.85
N THR A 452 -48.05 -22.99 26.49
CA THR A 452 -48.17 -24.35 25.97
C THR A 452 -49.25 -24.54 24.91
N GLY A 453 -49.02 -25.45 23.96
CA GLY A 453 -50.05 -25.99 23.07
C GLY A 453 -49.57 -27.23 22.32
N THR A 454 -50.10 -28.38 22.70
CA THR A 454 -49.70 -29.76 22.39
C THR A 454 -50.47 -30.34 21.19
N ALA A 455 -49.91 -31.42 20.62
CA ALA A 455 -50.58 -32.56 19.95
C ALA A 455 -51.02 -32.39 18.48
N ALA A 456 -51.12 -33.42 17.63
CA ALA A 456 -50.58 -34.79 17.54
C ALA A 456 -51.22 -35.43 16.27
N ALA A 457 -50.62 -36.55 15.79
CA ALA A 457 -51.21 -37.62 14.96
C ALA A 457 -51.58 -37.26 13.49
N ASP A 458 -51.56 -38.13 12.48
CA ASP A 458 -51.49 -39.59 12.27
C ASP A 458 -50.91 -39.78 10.84
N ALA A 459 -49.97 -40.69 10.53
CA ALA A 459 -50.03 -42.16 10.40
C ALA A 459 -50.50 -42.69 9.01
N THR A 460 -49.67 -43.61 8.46
CA THR A 460 -49.93 -44.70 7.47
C THR A 460 -50.15 -44.30 5.99
N SER A 461 -49.70 -45.02 4.94
CA SER A 461 -49.27 -46.42 4.74
C SER A 461 -48.49 -46.61 3.40
N ASP A 462 -47.58 -47.57 3.42
CA ASP A 462 -46.78 -48.27 2.37
C ASP A 462 -47.64 -49.09 1.34
N PRO A 463 -47.10 -49.90 0.39
CA PRO A 463 -46.13 -49.67 -0.70
C PRO A 463 -46.53 -50.39 -2.04
N ALA A 464 -45.70 -50.32 -3.10
CA ALA A 464 -45.33 -51.42 -4.04
C ALA A 464 -45.10 -51.01 -5.51
N GLY A 465 -44.05 -51.56 -6.14
CA GLY A 465 -44.09 -52.05 -7.53
C GLY A 465 -43.21 -51.36 -8.59
N THR A 466 -42.02 -51.91 -8.83
CA THR A 466 -41.16 -51.80 -10.06
C THR A 466 -41.79 -52.61 -11.24
N PRO A 467 -41.28 -52.70 -12.51
CA PRO A 467 -40.22 -51.98 -13.26
C PRO A 467 -40.52 -51.62 -14.76
N ALA A 468 -39.52 -51.00 -15.42
CA ALA A 468 -39.09 -51.14 -16.85
C ALA A 468 -39.40 -50.03 -17.90
N ASP A 469 -38.36 -49.23 -18.21
CA ASP A 469 -37.66 -48.99 -19.51
C ASP A 469 -38.43 -48.56 -20.81
N PRO A 470 -37.75 -48.09 -21.90
CA PRO A 470 -37.20 -46.76 -22.16
C PRO A 470 -37.87 -46.05 -23.38
N GLY A 471 -37.53 -44.78 -23.63
CA GLY A 471 -37.59 -44.22 -24.99
C GLY A 471 -38.13 -42.79 -25.14
N ALA A 472 -37.19 -41.85 -25.35
CA ALA A 472 -37.21 -40.70 -26.24
C ALA A 472 -38.55 -40.00 -26.60
N THR A 473 -38.65 -38.68 -26.35
CA THR A 473 -38.59 -37.59 -27.36
C THR A 473 -39.32 -36.31 -26.88
N SER A 474 -38.72 -35.16 -27.26
CA SER A 474 -39.33 -33.83 -27.50
C SER A 474 -39.93 -32.99 -26.35
N ASP A 475 -39.12 -31.98 -25.96
CA ASP A 475 -39.37 -30.56 -25.59
C ASP A 475 -40.70 -29.90 -26.07
N PRO A 476 -41.13 -28.69 -25.62
CA PRO A 476 -40.81 -27.85 -24.44
C PRO A 476 -42.07 -27.41 -23.63
N SER A 477 -41.95 -27.15 -22.33
CA SER A 477 -42.90 -26.27 -21.59
C SER A 477 -42.32 -25.79 -20.24
N LEU A 478 -41.96 -24.50 -20.21
CA LEU A 478 -42.01 -23.51 -19.13
C LEU A 478 -41.52 -23.84 -17.69
N PRO A 479 -40.96 -22.83 -16.98
CA PRO A 479 -40.01 -23.04 -15.90
C PRO A 479 -40.68 -23.46 -14.59
N THR A 480 -40.14 -24.50 -13.95
CA THR A 480 -40.41 -24.79 -12.55
C THR A 480 -39.70 -23.76 -11.68
N THR A 481 -40.48 -23.07 -10.85
CA THR A 481 -40.01 -22.17 -9.80
C THR A 481 -39.12 -22.95 -8.81
N PRO A 482 -37.87 -22.55 -8.53
CA PRO A 482 -37.12 -23.17 -7.46
C PRO A 482 -37.67 -22.73 -6.10
N ALA A 483 -37.66 -23.67 -5.14
CA ALA A 483 -38.08 -23.44 -3.76
C ALA A 483 -37.26 -22.30 -3.10
N PRO A 484 -37.85 -21.47 -2.22
CA PRO A 484 -37.13 -20.40 -1.56
C PRO A 484 -36.31 -20.98 -0.40
N GLY A 485 -35.00 -20.72 -0.38
CA GLY A 485 -34.23 -20.95 0.85
C GLY A 485 -32.82 -21.50 0.73
N GLU A 486 -32.16 -21.44 -0.43
CA GLU A 486 -30.71 -21.60 -0.48
C GLU A 486 -30.16 -20.53 -1.40
N ALA A 487 -29.43 -19.56 -0.84
CA ALA A 487 -28.65 -18.62 -1.64
C ALA A 487 -27.76 -19.45 -2.57
N PRO A 488 -27.69 -19.14 -3.88
CA PRO A 488 -26.80 -19.88 -4.76
C PRO A 488 -25.39 -19.80 -4.16
N ARG A 489 -24.78 -20.97 -3.92
CA ARG A 489 -23.34 -21.06 -3.69
C ARG A 489 -22.71 -20.42 -4.91
N VAL A 490 -22.14 -19.23 -4.74
CA VAL A 490 -21.38 -18.57 -5.79
C VAL A 490 -20.21 -19.52 -6.08
N GLU A 491 -20.26 -20.22 -7.21
CA GLU A 491 -19.09 -20.92 -7.72
C GLU A 491 -18.06 -19.83 -8.06
N GLU A 492 -17.15 -19.56 -7.11
CA GLU A 492 -16.09 -18.57 -7.31
C GLU A 492 -15.13 -19.07 -8.39
N THR A 493 -15.21 -18.47 -9.58
CA THR A 493 -14.28 -18.72 -10.68
C THR A 493 -12.91 -18.11 -10.37
N PRO A 494 -11.79 -18.77 -10.76
CA PRO A 494 -10.47 -18.17 -10.73
C PRO A 494 -10.45 -16.87 -11.52
N GLY A 495 -9.83 -15.83 -10.99
CA GLY A 495 -9.79 -14.54 -11.67
C GLY A 495 -8.81 -13.56 -11.04
N TRP A 496 -8.45 -12.56 -11.82
CA TRP A 496 -7.56 -11.49 -11.37
C TRP A 496 -8.30 -10.62 -10.37
N ARG A 497 -7.71 -10.40 -9.20
CA ARG A 497 -8.25 -9.51 -8.16
C ARG A 497 -7.29 -8.36 -7.93
N LEU A 498 -7.85 -7.20 -7.59
CA LEU A 498 -7.07 -6.05 -7.15
C LEU A 498 -6.62 -6.29 -5.71
N LEU A 499 -5.32 -6.37 -5.49
CA LEU A 499 -4.66 -6.35 -4.19
C LEU A 499 -4.35 -4.90 -3.84
N GLU A 500 -5.04 -4.34 -2.86
CA GLU A 500 -4.76 -3.01 -2.35
C GLU A 500 -3.89 -3.12 -1.11
N LEU A 501 -2.67 -2.59 -1.15
CA LEU A 501 -1.88 -2.43 0.07
C LEU A 501 -2.60 -1.37 0.91
N VAL A 502 -2.97 -1.72 2.13
CA VAL A 502 -3.48 -0.74 3.09
C VAL A 502 -2.28 -0.01 3.66
N ARG A 503 -1.70 0.87 2.83
CA ARG A 503 -0.92 1.98 3.34
C ARG A 503 -1.90 3.06 3.72
N PHE A 504 -2.18 3.16 5.01
CA PHE A 504 -2.71 4.41 5.52
C PHE A 504 -1.65 5.48 5.19
N LYS A 505 -1.97 6.41 4.28
CA LYS A 505 -1.05 7.49 3.88
C LYS A 505 -0.93 8.51 5.01
#